data_AF-A0A418VB89-F1
#
_entry.id   AF-A0A418VB89-F1
#
_cell.length_a   1.000
_cell.length_b   1.000
_cell.length_c   1.000
_cell.angle_alpha   90.00
_cell.angle_beta   90.00
_cell.angle_gamma   90.00
#
_symmetry.space_group_name_H-M   'P 1'
#
loop_
_entity.id
_entity.type
_entity.pdbx_description
1 polymer ?
#
loop_
_entity_poly.entity_id
_entity_poly.type
_entity_poly.pdbx_seq_one_letter_code
_entity_poly.pdbx_strand_id
1 'polypeptide(L)'
;MTYLYSPHQGEWLQWELLDLFLSRRWQEREVYDLAFVLHSNYDFNERQVEHYVDSADTPRSVALALYWMLQPDSWREAGEGLEDTDGHARFWELHRNYLENRYAPSTIAFDPVGYFTKQFEVFEVPEDIPALFLEPTEGRAVHFDALPIGNDGLPLEVWNVTQILWRLDEVADSAESFEVTSKAFRDLALKAHAEGLFSDLSIEVPSQLWLGPNPRPLFPEWRVLPEGIWQHLSLLPVMSQRDFEGSGT
;
A
#
# COMPACT_ATOMS: atom_id res chain seq x y z
N MET A 1 -4.92 21.29 -4.75
CA MET A 1 -4.01 20.56 -3.84
C MET A 1 -2.90 20.05 -4.71
N THR A 2 -1.64 20.27 -4.32
CA THR A 2 -0.48 19.93 -5.16
C THR A 2 0.41 18.97 -4.39
N TYR A 3 0.84 17.89 -5.04
CA TYR A 3 1.79 16.94 -4.47
C TYR A 3 3.20 17.54 -4.45
N LEU A 4 3.85 17.45 -3.29
CA LEU A 4 5.25 17.82 -3.11
C LEU A 4 6.08 16.55 -3.04
N TYR A 5 7.09 16.46 -3.90
CA TYR A 5 8.08 15.39 -3.87
C TYR A 5 9.28 15.85 -3.05
N SER A 6 9.66 15.07 -2.03
CA SER A 6 10.82 15.32 -1.17
C SER A 6 11.78 14.13 -1.28
N PRO A 7 12.99 14.32 -1.83
CA PRO A 7 14.03 13.29 -1.84
C PRO A 7 14.39 12.88 -0.41
N HIS A 8 14.70 11.60 -0.18
CA HIS A 8 15.09 11.02 1.12
C HIS A 8 13.94 10.70 2.09
N GLN A 9 12.69 10.64 1.62
CA GLN A 9 11.53 10.19 2.40
C GLN A 9 11.04 8.78 2.00
N GLY A 10 11.93 7.90 1.55
CA GLY A 10 11.61 6.64 0.85
C GLY A 10 10.40 5.84 1.37
N GLU A 11 10.32 5.56 2.68
CA GLU A 11 9.19 4.83 3.30
C GLU A 11 7.93 5.69 3.49
N TRP A 12 8.09 6.96 3.88
CA TRP A 12 6.97 7.91 4.02
C TRP A 12 6.28 8.16 2.67
N LEU A 13 7.06 8.17 1.60
CA LEU A 13 6.60 8.41 0.24
C LEU A 13 5.59 7.34 -0.23
N GLN A 14 5.87 6.07 0.05
CA GLN A 14 4.98 4.96 -0.31
C GLN A 14 3.62 5.09 0.38
N TRP A 15 3.63 5.42 1.68
CA TRP A 15 2.40 5.58 2.45
C TRP A 15 1.57 6.77 1.98
N GLU A 16 2.19 7.93 1.78
CA GLU A 16 1.48 9.10 1.28
C GLU A 16 0.85 8.83 -0.10
N LEU A 17 1.56 8.11 -0.98
CA LEU A 17 1.03 7.71 -2.28
C LEU A 17 -0.13 6.71 -2.15
N LEU A 18 -0.02 5.73 -1.25
CA LEU A 18 -1.10 4.80 -0.97
C LEU A 18 -2.34 5.52 -0.43
N ASP A 19 -2.19 6.39 0.57
CA ASP A 19 -3.29 7.17 1.14
C ASP A 19 -3.95 8.08 0.08
N LEU A 20 -3.16 8.73 -0.77
CA LEU A 20 -3.68 9.54 -1.88
C LEU A 20 -4.47 8.69 -2.87
N PHE A 21 -3.92 7.53 -3.26
CA PHE A 21 -4.59 6.58 -4.13
C PHE A 21 -5.93 6.07 -3.55
N LEU A 22 -5.91 5.64 -2.28
CA LEU A 22 -7.09 5.14 -1.57
C LEU A 22 -8.14 6.22 -1.33
N SER A 23 -7.75 7.49 -1.22
CA SER A 23 -8.71 8.60 -1.07
C SER A 23 -9.68 8.72 -2.25
N ARG A 24 -9.26 8.31 -3.45
CA ARG A 24 -10.11 8.26 -4.66
C ARG A 24 -10.85 6.95 -4.83
N ARG A 25 -10.39 5.89 -4.15
CA ARG A 25 -10.98 4.55 -4.17
C ARG A 25 -11.52 4.17 -2.80
N TRP A 26 -12.13 5.12 -2.10
CA TRP A 26 -12.56 4.91 -0.71
C TRP A 26 -13.53 3.74 -0.55
N GLN A 27 -14.33 3.43 -1.58
CA GLN A 27 -15.24 2.27 -1.61
C GLN A 27 -14.51 0.92 -1.73
N GLU A 28 -13.28 0.94 -2.24
CA GLU A 28 -12.41 -0.22 -2.43
C GLU A 28 -11.29 -0.26 -1.37
N ARG A 29 -11.23 0.73 -0.47
CA ARG A 29 -10.15 0.89 0.51
C ARG A 29 -9.87 -0.38 1.30
N GLU A 30 -10.91 -0.98 1.89
CA GLU A 30 -10.78 -2.22 2.66
C GLU A 30 -10.24 -3.39 1.81
N VAL A 31 -10.55 -3.46 0.51
CA VAL A 31 -10.02 -4.50 -0.38
C VAL A 31 -8.52 -4.32 -0.61
N TYR A 32 -8.10 -3.08 -0.83
CA TYR A 32 -6.69 -2.74 -1.01
C TYR A 32 -5.89 -2.84 0.30
N ASP A 33 -6.46 -2.45 1.43
CA ASP A 33 -5.84 -2.62 2.75
C ASP A 33 -5.65 -4.12 3.05
N LEU A 34 -6.65 -4.95 2.75
CA LEU A 34 -6.54 -6.41 2.89
C LEU A 34 -5.46 -6.99 1.97
N ALA A 35 -5.44 -6.60 0.69
CA ALA A 35 -4.42 -7.04 -0.25
C ALA A 35 -3.01 -6.59 0.19
N PHE A 36 -2.88 -5.35 0.65
CA PHE A 36 -1.62 -4.82 1.18
C PHE A 36 -1.14 -5.69 2.35
N VAL A 37 -1.97 -5.90 3.36
CA VAL A 37 -1.62 -6.71 4.53
C VAL A 37 -1.20 -8.13 4.13
N LEU A 38 -1.91 -8.78 3.21
CA LEU A 38 -1.63 -10.17 2.83
C LEU A 38 -0.38 -10.35 1.96
N HIS A 39 0.14 -9.28 1.35
CA HIS A 39 1.27 -9.33 0.41
C HIS A 39 2.47 -8.47 0.86
N SER A 40 2.33 -7.72 1.95
CA SER A 40 3.37 -6.85 2.47
C SER A 40 4.45 -7.61 3.23
N ASN A 41 5.68 -7.13 3.14
CA ASN A 41 6.75 -7.50 4.05
C ASN A 41 6.77 -6.53 5.24
N TYR A 42 6.46 -7.03 6.43
CA TYR A 42 6.32 -6.21 7.63
C TYR A 42 7.62 -5.66 8.19
N ASP A 43 8.76 -6.29 7.90
CA ASP A 43 10.07 -5.77 8.31
C ASP A 43 10.37 -4.41 7.63
N PHE A 44 9.73 -4.14 6.49
CA PHE A 44 9.88 -2.88 5.74
C PHE A 44 8.68 -1.92 5.88
N ASN A 45 7.59 -2.35 6.53
CA ASN A 45 6.33 -1.60 6.61
C ASN A 45 5.80 -1.50 8.06
N GLU A 46 6.72 -1.43 9.03
CA GLU A 46 6.41 -1.45 10.46
C GLU A 46 5.37 -0.38 10.85
N ARG A 47 5.51 0.86 10.36
CA ARG A 47 4.57 1.95 10.67
C ARG A 47 3.15 1.70 10.18
N GLN A 48 2.99 1.01 9.05
CA GLN A 48 1.69 0.68 8.51
C GLN A 48 1.03 -0.42 9.34
N VAL A 49 1.82 -1.39 9.80
CA VAL A 49 1.37 -2.38 10.79
C VAL A 49 0.90 -1.68 12.05
N GLU A 50 1.71 -0.77 12.60
CA GLU A 50 1.33 0.02 13.79
C GLU A 50 0.03 0.79 13.57
N HIS A 51 -0.13 1.44 12.42
CA HIS A 51 -1.36 2.15 12.08
C HIS A 51 -2.60 1.23 12.13
N TYR A 52 -2.52 0.03 11.54
CA TYR A 52 -3.65 -0.90 11.55
C TYR A 52 -3.93 -1.46 12.95
N VAL A 53 -2.89 -1.68 13.76
CA VAL A 53 -3.03 -2.14 15.16
C VAL A 53 -3.71 -1.08 16.02
N ASP A 54 -3.31 0.19 15.89
CA ASP A 54 -3.73 1.31 16.73
C ASP A 54 -5.10 1.90 16.34
N SER A 55 -5.48 1.79 15.07
CA SER A 55 -6.68 2.45 14.53
C SER A 55 -7.96 1.65 14.78
N ALA A 56 -8.93 2.26 15.47
CA ALA A 56 -10.28 1.72 15.61
C ALA A 56 -11.06 1.68 14.28
N ASP A 57 -10.64 2.48 13.30
CA ASP A 57 -11.24 2.50 11.96
C ASP A 57 -10.74 1.35 11.08
N THR A 58 -9.72 0.59 11.51
CA THR A 58 -9.25 -0.61 10.81
C THR A 58 -10.40 -1.63 10.73
N PRO A 59 -10.77 -2.12 9.53
CA PRO A 59 -11.79 -3.16 9.39
C PRO A 59 -11.36 -4.49 10.02
N ARG A 60 -12.31 -5.23 10.61
CA ARG A 60 -12.04 -6.55 11.23
C ARG A 60 -11.36 -7.54 10.27
N SER A 61 -11.69 -7.53 8.98
CA SER A 61 -11.08 -8.36 7.93
C SER A 61 -9.58 -8.09 7.80
N VAL A 62 -9.18 -6.82 7.80
CA VAL A 62 -7.79 -6.37 7.72
C VAL A 62 -7.04 -6.71 9.01
N ALA A 63 -7.63 -6.44 10.18
CA ALA A 63 -7.04 -6.82 11.47
C ALA A 63 -6.85 -8.34 11.60
N LEU A 64 -7.82 -9.13 11.13
CA LEU A 64 -7.73 -10.60 11.12
C LEU A 64 -6.64 -11.10 10.17
N ALA A 65 -6.55 -10.52 8.97
CA ALA A 65 -5.46 -10.84 8.05
C ALA A 65 -4.09 -10.52 8.65
N LEU A 66 -3.95 -9.36 9.28
CA LEU A 66 -2.71 -8.95 9.92
C LEU A 66 -2.32 -9.90 11.05
N TYR A 67 -3.28 -10.33 11.87
CA TYR A 67 -3.04 -11.29 12.96
C TYR A 67 -2.40 -12.58 12.45
N TRP A 68 -2.92 -13.12 11.34
CA TRP A 68 -2.42 -14.36 10.76
C TRP A 68 -1.09 -14.18 10.03
N MET A 69 -0.93 -13.07 9.32
CA MET A 69 0.31 -12.75 8.62
C MET A 69 1.47 -12.49 9.60
N LEU A 70 1.18 -12.02 10.82
CA LEU A 70 2.15 -11.97 11.90
C LEU A 70 2.56 -13.35 12.42
N GLN A 71 2.03 -14.48 11.91
CA GLN A 71 2.41 -15.84 12.34
C GLN A 71 2.17 -16.07 13.84
N PRO A 72 0.90 -16.19 14.27
CA PRO A 72 0.53 -16.21 15.68
C PRO A 72 1.16 -17.36 16.48
N ASP A 73 1.51 -18.47 15.83
CA ASP A 73 2.18 -19.60 16.47
C ASP A 73 3.56 -19.20 17.01
N SER A 74 4.38 -18.54 16.18
CA SER A 74 5.73 -18.11 16.55
C SER A 74 5.74 -17.13 17.72
N TRP A 75 4.79 -16.19 17.77
CA TRP A 75 4.71 -15.22 18.87
C TRP A 75 4.13 -15.82 20.15
N ARG A 76 3.27 -16.83 20.04
CA ARG A 76 2.69 -17.49 21.21
C ARG A 76 3.62 -18.51 21.84
N GLU A 77 4.40 -19.25 21.05
CA GLU A 77 5.48 -20.11 21.55
C GLU A 77 6.56 -19.30 22.28
N ALA A 78 6.86 -18.11 21.76
CA ALA A 78 7.71 -17.11 22.42
C ALA A 78 7.16 -16.70 23.80
N GLY A 79 5.83 -16.62 23.94
CA GLY A 79 5.12 -16.33 25.18
C GLY A 79 5.26 -14.87 25.63
N GLU A 80 4.32 -14.37 26.44
CA GLU A 80 4.23 -12.96 26.88
C GLU A 80 5.45 -12.42 27.66
N GLY A 81 6.44 -13.27 27.99
CA GLY A 81 7.56 -12.96 28.89
C GLY A 81 8.94 -12.81 28.24
N LEU A 82 9.05 -12.92 26.90
CA LEU A 82 10.31 -12.62 26.20
C LEU A 82 10.58 -11.12 26.14
N GLU A 83 11.87 -10.75 26.14
CA GLU A 83 12.33 -9.36 26.05
C GLU A 83 11.62 -8.61 24.91
N ASP A 84 11.12 -7.45 25.30
CA ASP A 84 10.26 -6.49 24.61
C ASP A 84 10.86 -6.08 23.25
N THR A 85 10.63 -6.88 22.21
CA THR A 85 10.75 -6.41 20.85
C THR A 85 9.43 -5.74 20.48
N ASP A 86 9.50 -4.55 19.89
CA ASP A 86 8.30 -3.75 19.58
C ASP A 86 7.24 -4.58 18.83
N GLY A 87 7.66 -5.45 17.90
CA GLY A 87 6.77 -6.38 17.18
C GLY A 87 5.99 -7.36 18.05
N HIS A 88 6.58 -7.87 19.13
CA HIS A 88 5.91 -8.79 20.06
C HIS A 88 4.80 -8.08 20.86
N ALA A 89 5.06 -6.85 21.31
CA ALA A 89 4.05 -6.04 21.99
C ALA A 89 2.87 -5.71 21.06
N ARG A 90 3.16 -5.37 19.79
CA ARG A 90 2.13 -5.08 18.77
C ARG A 90 1.26 -6.29 18.44
N PHE A 91 1.84 -7.50 18.37
CA PHE A 91 1.06 -8.73 18.21
C PHE A 91 0.01 -8.90 19.32
N TRP A 92 0.42 -8.77 20.58
CA TRP A 92 -0.51 -8.93 21.71
C TRP A 92 -1.54 -7.82 21.79
N GLU A 93 -1.17 -6.60 21.39
CA GLU A 93 -2.12 -5.49 21.26
C GLU A 93 -3.20 -5.79 20.22
N LEU A 94 -2.81 -6.21 19.00
CA LEU A 94 -3.74 -6.64 17.96
C LEU A 94 -4.66 -7.76 18.45
N HIS A 95 -4.08 -8.78 19.10
CA HIS A 95 -4.82 -9.91 19.65
C HIS A 95 -5.90 -9.46 20.65
N ARG A 96 -5.53 -8.60 21.61
CA ARG A 96 -6.48 -8.04 22.60
C ARG A 96 -7.53 -7.16 21.94
N ASN A 97 -7.13 -6.25 21.05
CA ASN A 97 -8.04 -5.33 20.37
C ASN A 97 -9.09 -6.09 19.53
N TYR A 98 -8.69 -7.20 18.90
CA TYR A 98 -9.60 -8.05 18.13
C TYR A 98 -10.61 -8.79 19.00
N LEU A 99 -10.16 -9.37 20.12
CA LEU A 99 -11.03 -10.04 21.11
C LEU A 99 -12.01 -9.07 21.78
N GLU A 100 -11.57 -7.85 22.05
CA GLU A 100 -12.40 -6.78 22.65
C GLU A 100 -13.33 -6.09 21.63
N ASN A 101 -13.32 -6.52 20.36
CA ASN A 101 -14.13 -5.95 19.29
C ASN A 101 -13.93 -4.44 19.10
N ARG A 102 -12.66 -3.98 19.14
CA ARG A 102 -12.30 -2.55 18.98
C ARG A 102 -12.22 -2.09 17.53
N TYR A 103 -12.16 -3.02 16.58
CA TYR A 103 -12.05 -2.75 15.15
C TYR A 103 -13.41 -2.51 14.48
N ALA A 104 -13.41 -1.71 13.41
CA ALA A 104 -14.60 -1.39 12.66
C ALA A 104 -15.22 -2.63 12.00
N PRO A 105 -16.56 -2.70 11.85
CA PRO A 105 -17.20 -3.75 11.07
C PRO A 105 -16.66 -3.81 9.66
N SER A 106 -16.45 -5.02 9.16
CA SER A 106 -16.03 -5.24 7.78
C SER A 106 -17.16 -5.09 6.79
N THR A 107 -16.82 -4.56 5.61
CA THR A 107 -17.70 -4.57 4.44
C THR A 107 -17.41 -5.74 3.51
N ILE A 108 -16.24 -6.37 3.65
CA ILE A 108 -15.81 -7.54 2.87
C ILE A 108 -15.58 -8.76 3.76
N ALA A 109 -15.87 -9.93 3.21
CA ALA A 109 -15.59 -11.19 3.87
C ALA A 109 -14.11 -11.59 3.67
N PHE A 110 -13.49 -12.07 4.74
CA PHE A 110 -12.16 -12.67 4.72
C PHE A 110 -12.19 -13.99 5.52
N ASP A 111 -11.81 -15.09 4.87
CA ASP A 111 -11.66 -16.41 5.49
C ASP A 111 -10.15 -16.69 5.66
N PRO A 112 -9.61 -16.56 6.88
CA PRO A 112 -8.18 -16.76 7.09
C PRO A 112 -7.78 -18.20 6.82
N VAL A 113 -8.50 -19.19 7.38
CA VAL A 113 -8.14 -20.59 7.24
C VAL A 113 -8.17 -21.01 5.76
N GLY A 114 -9.23 -20.63 5.04
CA GLY A 114 -9.34 -20.89 3.61
C GLY A 114 -8.23 -20.22 2.78
N TYR A 115 -7.86 -18.98 3.11
CA TYR A 115 -6.77 -18.28 2.43
C TYR A 115 -5.40 -18.93 2.68
N PHE A 116 -5.00 -19.09 3.94
CA PHE A 116 -3.68 -19.61 4.28
C PHE A 116 -3.51 -21.08 3.85
N THR A 117 -4.56 -21.90 3.90
CA THR A 117 -4.53 -23.27 3.37
C THR A 117 -4.30 -23.31 1.86
N LYS A 118 -4.80 -22.32 1.11
CA LYS A 118 -4.61 -22.23 -0.34
C LYS A 118 -3.20 -21.74 -0.70
N GLN A 119 -2.63 -20.83 0.11
CA GLN A 119 -1.34 -20.20 -0.17
C GLN A 119 -0.14 -21.08 0.23
N PHE A 120 -0.26 -21.85 1.30
CA PHE A 120 0.84 -22.65 1.84
C PHE A 120 0.60 -24.14 1.62
N GLU A 121 1.61 -24.84 1.10
CA GLU A 121 1.55 -26.29 0.85
C GLU A 121 1.33 -27.10 2.14
N VAL A 122 1.83 -26.59 3.26
CA VAL A 122 1.61 -27.11 4.61
C VAL A 122 1.14 -25.94 5.48
N PHE A 123 -0.16 -25.93 5.80
CA PHE A 123 -0.75 -25.01 6.76
C PHE A 123 -1.46 -25.84 7.83
N GLU A 124 -1.00 -25.72 9.07
CA GLU A 124 -1.63 -26.33 10.23
C GLU A 124 -2.15 -25.21 11.13
N VAL A 125 -3.43 -25.30 11.50
CA VAL A 125 -4.03 -24.35 12.43
C VAL A 125 -3.48 -24.64 13.83
N PRO A 126 -2.80 -23.69 14.50
CA PRO A 126 -2.26 -23.96 15.83
C PRO A 126 -3.39 -24.24 16.83
N GLU A 127 -3.18 -25.23 17.71
CA GLU A 127 -4.22 -25.77 18.60
C GLU A 127 -4.80 -24.72 19.56
N ASP A 128 -4.01 -23.72 19.93
CA ASP A 128 -4.36 -22.73 20.95
C ASP A 128 -4.97 -21.43 20.38
N ILE A 129 -5.19 -21.33 19.07
CA ILE A 129 -5.81 -20.14 18.45
C ILE A 129 -7.30 -20.06 18.86
N PRO A 130 -7.78 -18.92 19.42
CA PRO A 130 -9.18 -18.80 19.78
C PRO A 130 -10.09 -18.93 18.55
N ALA A 131 -11.23 -19.62 18.70
CA ALA A 131 -12.15 -19.91 17.60
C ALA A 131 -12.55 -18.67 16.78
N LEU A 132 -12.68 -17.50 17.43
CA LEU A 132 -13.02 -16.24 16.78
C LEU A 132 -12.00 -15.81 15.69
N PHE A 133 -10.73 -16.20 15.80
CA PHE A 133 -9.70 -15.92 14.79
C PHE A 133 -9.71 -16.92 13.64
N LEU A 134 -10.48 -18.00 13.75
CA LEU A 134 -10.65 -19.01 12.70
C LEU A 134 -11.90 -18.73 11.86
N GLU A 135 -12.84 -17.95 12.39
CA GLU A 135 -14.12 -17.66 11.74
C GLU A 135 -13.94 -16.63 10.61
N PRO A 136 -14.55 -16.87 9.43
CA PRO A 136 -14.61 -15.86 8.38
C PRO A 136 -15.32 -14.59 8.85
N THR A 137 -14.81 -13.42 8.46
CA THR A 137 -15.53 -12.16 8.69
C THR A 137 -16.77 -12.06 7.81
N GLU A 138 -17.81 -11.37 8.29
CA GLU A 138 -18.97 -11.04 7.48
C GLU A 138 -18.65 -9.98 6.41
N GLY A 139 -19.38 -10.01 5.29
CA GLY A 139 -19.28 -9.00 4.24
C GLY A 139 -19.48 -9.57 2.84
N ARG A 140 -19.26 -8.73 1.82
CA ARG A 140 -19.29 -9.17 0.42
C ARG A 140 -18.03 -9.99 0.10
N ALA A 141 -18.18 -11.04 -0.70
CA ALA A 141 -17.02 -11.77 -1.22
C ALA A 141 -16.24 -10.90 -2.22
N VAL A 142 -14.91 -10.95 -2.15
CA VAL A 142 -14.01 -10.22 -3.05
C VAL A 142 -12.84 -11.10 -3.46
N HIS A 143 -12.32 -10.85 -4.67
CA HIS A 143 -11.12 -11.51 -5.18
C HIS A 143 -9.93 -10.55 -5.06
N PHE A 144 -9.41 -10.37 -3.85
CA PHE A 144 -8.26 -9.49 -3.63
C PHE A 144 -6.98 -10.03 -4.31
N ASP A 145 -6.84 -11.36 -4.46
CA ASP A 145 -5.76 -12.03 -5.22
C ASP A 145 -5.68 -11.59 -6.71
N ALA A 146 -6.78 -11.05 -7.26
CA ALA A 146 -6.85 -10.63 -8.66
C ALA A 146 -6.57 -9.13 -8.84
N LEU A 147 -6.30 -8.40 -7.76
CA LEU A 147 -5.96 -6.99 -7.84
C LEU A 147 -4.60 -6.82 -8.53
N PRO A 148 -4.43 -5.77 -9.35
CA PRO A 148 -3.12 -5.41 -9.85
C PRO A 148 -2.29 -4.83 -8.68
N ILE A 149 -1.46 -5.67 -8.08
CA ILE A 149 -0.55 -5.31 -6.99
C ILE A 149 0.90 -5.45 -7.47
N GLY A 150 1.75 -4.50 -7.06
CA GLY A 150 3.19 -4.60 -7.20
C GLY A 150 3.81 -5.38 -6.06
N ASN A 151 5.10 -5.18 -5.82
CA ASN A 151 5.76 -5.76 -4.64
C ASN A 151 5.20 -5.15 -3.35
N ASP A 152 5.37 -5.89 -2.25
CA ASP A 152 4.98 -5.49 -0.89
C ASP A 152 3.48 -5.17 -0.72
N GLY A 153 2.64 -5.69 -1.62
CA GLY A 153 1.18 -5.53 -1.57
C GLY A 153 0.66 -4.15 -1.96
N LEU A 154 1.52 -3.26 -2.45
CA LEU A 154 1.10 -1.95 -2.93
C LEU A 154 0.27 -2.10 -4.22
N PRO A 155 -0.76 -1.26 -4.45
CA PRO A 155 -1.40 -1.17 -5.75
C PRO A 155 -0.37 -0.93 -6.85
N LEU A 156 -0.51 -1.59 -8.00
CA LEU A 156 0.49 -1.58 -9.07
C LEU A 156 0.85 -0.16 -9.52
N GLU A 157 -0.14 0.75 -9.61
CA GLU A 157 0.13 2.15 -9.94
C GLU A 157 0.95 2.87 -8.86
N VAL A 158 0.70 2.59 -7.58
CA VAL A 158 1.47 3.14 -6.46
C VAL A 158 2.90 2.60 -6.50
N TRP A 159 3.06 1.29 -6.65
CA TRP A 159 4.36 0.64 -6.79
C TRP A 159 5.20 1.23 -7.93
N ASN A 160 4.62 1.34 -9.13
CA ASN A 160 5.30 1.90 -10.29
C ASN A 160 5.73 3.36 -10.08
N VAL A 161 4.87 4.18 -9.47
CA VAL A 161 5.22 5.57 -9.11
C VAL A 161 6.36 5.59 -8.11
N THR A 162 6.32 4.77 -7.06
CA THR A 162 7.40 4.65 -6.07
C THR A 162 8.74 4.30 -6.73
N GLN A 163 8.77 3.29 -7.62
CA GLN A 163 9.98 2.91 -8.35
C GLN A 163 10.57 4.07 -9.16
N ILE A 164 9.71 4.84 -9.84
CA ILE A 164 10.15 6.01 -10.60
C ILE A 164 10.71 7.09 -9.68
N LEU A 165 10.02 7.39 -8.58
CA LEU A 165 10.47 8.41 -7.63
C LEU A 165 11.79 8.03 -6.96
N TRP A 166 12.01 6.76 -6.63
CA TRP A 166 13.31 6.28 -6.13
C TRP A 166 14.45 6.52 -7.13
N ARG A 167 14.20 6.39 -8.43
CA ARG A 167 15.21 6.76 -9.45
C ARG A 167 15.42 8.27 -9.54
N LEU A 168 14.40 9.08 -9.27
CA LEU A 168 14.58 10.53 -9.19
C LEU A 168 15.40 10.93 -7.96
N ASP A 169 15.24 10.22 -6.82
CA ASP A 169 16.01 10.45 -5.59
C ASP A 169 17.52 10.30 -5.85
N GLU A 170 17.92 9.36 -6.71
CA GLU A 170 19.34 9.10 -7.04
C GLU A 170 20.04 10.32 -7.69
N VAL A 171 19.30 11.24 -8.31
CA VAL A 171 19.85 12.42 -9.03
C VAL A 171 19.35 13.75 -8.51
N ALA A 172 18.45 13.74 -7.52
CA ALA A 172 17.98 14.94 -6.86
C ALA A 172 19.09 15.54 -5.99
N ASP A 173 19.26 16.85 -6.03
CA ASP A 173 20.20 17.54 -5.15
C ASP A 173 19.66 17.54 -3.71
N SER A 174 20.53 17.26 -2.74
CA SER A 174 20.13 16.98 -1.37
C SER A 174 19.49 18.21 -0.70
N ALA A 175 18.22 18.04 -0.27
CA ALA A 175 17.37 18.91 0.58
C ALA A 175 16.27 19.75 -0.10
N GLU A 176 16.12 19.77 -1.44
CA GLU A 176 15.03 20.50 -2.08
C GLU A 176 13.75 19.66 -2.24
N SER A 177 12.58 20.25 -1.98
CA SER A 177 11.29 19.65 -2.33
C SER A 177 10.74 20.28 -3.60
N PHE A 178 10.21 19.44 -4.49
CA PHE A 178 9.73 19.85 -5.80
C PHE A 178 8.21 19.75 -5.86
N GLU A 179 7.57 20.84 -6.29
CA GLU A 179 6.19 20.76 -6.76
C GLU A 179 6.17 19.94 -8.05
N VAL A 180 5.38 18.88 -8.13
CA VAL A 180 5.37 17.97 -9.31
C VAL A 180 4.98 18.68 -10.60
N THR A 181 4.18 19.74 -10.50
CA THR A 181 3.78 20.61 -11.62
C THR A 181 4.81 21.69 -11.96
N SER A 182 5.95 21.73 -11.28
CA SER A 182 7.00 22.71 -11.53
C SER A 182 7.95 22.33 -12.66
N LYS A 183 8.57 23.35 -13.24
CA LYS A 183 9.70 23.19 -14.18
C LYS A 183 10.87 22.42 -13.56
N ALA A 184 11.12 22.59 -12.26
CA ALA A 184 12.23 21.93 -11.58
C ALA A 184 12.01 20.40 -11.51
N PHE A 185 10.79 19.95 -11.21
CA PHE A 185 10.45 18.52 -11.25
C PHE A 185 10.53 17.95 -12.68
N ARG A 186 10.07 18.71 -13.68
CA ARG A 186 10.24 18.35 -15.11
C ARG A 186 11.71 18.12 -15.45
N ASP A 187 12.58 19.05 -15.06
CA ASP A 187 14.01 19.03 -15.37
C ASP A 187 14.72 17.88 -14.65
N LEU A 188 14.29 17.55 -13.42
CA LEU A 188 14.76 16.39 -12.67
C LEU A 188 14.47 15.07 -13.41
N ALA A 189 13.23 14.87 -13.88
CA ALA A 189 12.87 13.67 -14.62
C ALA A 189 13.64 13.53 -15.95
N LEU A 190 13.90 14.64 -16.64
CA LEU A 190 14.73 14.64 -17.85
C LEU A 190 16.20 14.33 -17.54
N LYS A 191 16.73 14.84 -16.43
CA LYS A 191 18.08 14.52 -15.95
C LYS A 191 18.21 13.02 -15.65
N ALA A 192 17.30 12.45 -14.86
CA ALA A 192 17.29 11.02 -14.55
C ALA A 192 17.27 10.14 -15.81
N HIS A 193 16.48 10.52 -16.81
CA HIS A 193 16.44 9.82 -18.09
C HIS A 193 17.74 9.94 -18.88
N ALA A 194 18.35 11.13 -18.93
CA ALA A 194 19.62 11.34 -19.61
C ALA A 194 20.78 10.55 -18.97
N GLU A 195 20.69 10.30 -17.66
CA GLU A 195 21.62 9.45 -16.91
C GLU A 195 21.31 7.95 -17.01
N GLY A 196 20.23 7.57 -17.70
CA GLY A 196 19.88 6.17 -17.97
C GLY A 196 19.16 5.45 -16.82
N LEU A 197 18.68 6.16 -15.80
CA LEU A 197 18.12 5.55 -14.58
C LEU A 197 16.79 4.83 -14.75
N PHE A 198 16.11 5.04 -15.88
CA PHE A 198 14.87 4.34 -16.20
C PHE A 198 15.08 3.11 -17.11
N SER A 199 16.32 2.81 -17.49
CA SER A 199 16.60 1.79 -18.52
C SER A 199 16.29 0.37 -18.08
N ASP A 200 16.27 0.10 -16.78
CA ASP A 200 15.99 -1.21 -16.18
C ASP A 200 14.59 -1.32 -15.55
N LEU A 201 13.82 -0.23 -15.52
CA LEU A 201 12.47 -0.23 -14.94
C LEU A 201 11.48 -0.94 -15.87
N SER A 202 10.94 -2.06 -15.40
CA SER A 202 9.81 -2.74 -16.03
C SER A 202 8.49 -2.17 -15.49
N ILE A 203 8.04 -1.06 -16.07
CA ILE A 203 6.76 -0.44 -15.69
C ILE A 203 5.62 -1.01 -16.52
N GLU A 204 4.71 -1.73 -15.87
CA GLU A 204 3.45 -2.16 -16.47
C GLU A 204 2.49 -0.98 -16.62
N VAL A 205 1.70 -0.95 -17.69
CA VAL A 205 0.90 0.23 -18.04
C VAL A 205 -0.61 -0.05 -18.00
N PRO A 206 -1.27 0.15 -16.84
CA PRO A 206 -2.72 0.28 -16.74
C PRO A 206 -3.16 1.76 -16.59
N SER A 207 -2.42 2.72 -17.14
CA SER A 207 -2.60 4.16 -16.88
C SER A 207 -3.81 4.81 -17.58
N GLN A 208 -4.37 4.16 -18.62
CA GLN A 208 -5.51 4.68 -19.38
C GLN A 208 -6.77 4.86 -18.52
N LEU A 209 -6.89 4.08 -17.45
CA LEU A 209 -8.01 4.17 -16.51
C LEU A 209 -8.03 5.52 -15.76
N TRP A 210 -6.88 6.16 -15.62
CA TRP A 210 -6.73 7.39 -14.81
C TRP A 210 -6.51 8.64 -15.64
N LEU A 211 -5.69 8.53 -16.70
CA LEU A 211 -5.35 9.67 -17.57
C LEU A 211 -6.29 9.80 -18.78
N GLY A 212 -7.25 8.87 -18.90
CA GLY A 212 -8.21 8.80 -20.01
C GLY A 212 -7.67 8.06 -21.23
N PRO A 213 -8.48 7.95 -22.30
CA PRO A 213 -8.23 7.05 -23.44
C PRO A 213 -7.08 7.49 -24.36
N ASN A 214 -6.59 8.73 -24.23
CA ASN A 214 -5.48 9.26 -25.02
C ASN A 214 -4.60 10.14 -24.12
N PRO A 215 -3.87 9.52 -23.17
CA PRO A 215 -3.10 10.26 -22.19
C PRO A 215 -2.04 11.12 -22.90
N ARG A 216 -1.77 12.29 -22.34
CA ARG A 216 -0.67 13.17 -22.77
C ARG A 216 0.22 13.44 -21.57
N PRO A 217 1.54 13.59 -21.79
CA PRO A 217 2.42 13.90 -20.68
C PRO A 217 2.06 15.27 -20.09
N LEU A 218 2.17 15.37 -18.77
CA LEU A 218 2.00 16.62 -18.03
C LEU A 218 2.87 17.75 -18.62
N PHE A 219 4.09 17.40 -19.03
CA PHE A 219 5.01 18.28 -19.76
C PHE A 219 5.26 17.75 -21.17
N PRO A 220 5.09 18.56 -22.24
CA PRO A 220 5.37 18.14 -23.61
C PRO A 220 6.78 17.56 -23.82
N GLU A 221 7.76 18.03 -23.06
CA GLU A 221 9.16 17.61 -23.11
C GLU A 221 9.34 16.15 -22.68
N TRP A 222 8.45 15.60 -21.85
CA TRP A 222 8.51 14.21 -21.41
C TRP A 222 8.17 13.18 -22.49
N ARG A 223 7.85 13.62 -23.72
CA ARG A 223 7.72 12.70 -24.87
C ARG A 223 8.98 11.90 -25.19
N VAL A 224 10.13 12.32 -24.67
CA VAL A 224 11.39 11.58 -24.78
C VAL A 224 11.49 10.43 -23.77
N LEU A 225 10.72 10.48 -22.68
CA LEU A 225 10.70 9.43 -21.66
C LEU A 225 9.95 8.20 -22.19
N PRO A 226 10.28 6.98 -21.72
CA PRO A 226 9.47 5.79 -21.99
C PRO A 226 8.01 5.99 -21.57
N GLU A 227 7.08 5.38 -22.30
CA GLU A 227 5.65 5.63 -22.14
C GLU A 227 5.14 5.39 -20.71
N GLY A 228 5.52 4.26 -20.12
CA GLY A 228 5.17 3.94 -18.74
C GLY A 228 5.67 4.98 -17.73
N ILE A 229 6.84 5.59 -17.96
CA ILE A 229 7.44 6.54 -17.03
C ILE A 229 6.66 7.85 -17.01
N TRP A 230 6.49 8.49 -18.17
CA TRP A 230 5.81 9.80 -18.18
C TRP A 230 4.34 9.68 -17.78
N GLN A 231 3.68 8.56 -18.08
CA GLN A 231 2.30 8.33 -17.66
C GLN A 231 2.19 8.27 -16.15
N HIS A 232 3.02 7.46 -15.47
CA HIS A 232 2.97 7.36 -14.01
C HIS A 232 3.39 8.66 -13.32
N LEU A 233 4.39 9.38 -13.84
CA LEU A 233 4.69 10.74 -13.34
C LEU A 233 3.52 11.71 -13.50
N SER A 234 2.72 11.54 -14.56
CA SER A 234 1.53 12.36 -14.80
C SER A 234 0.33 11.95 -13.93
N LEU A 235 0.37 10.79 -13.25
CA LEU A 235 -0.65 10.38 -12.27
C LEU A 235 -0.54 11.14 -10.96
N LEU A 236 0.66 11.57 -10.56
CA LEU A 236 0.92 12.21 -9.26
C LEU A 236 -0.01 13.39 -8.94
N PRO A 237 -0.21 14.38 -9.85
CA PRO A 237 -1.15 15.47 -9.58
C PRO A 237 -2.59 14.98 -9.48
N VAL A 238 -2.97 13.98 -10.29
CA VAL A 238 -4.32 13.40 -10.32
C VAL A 238 -4.63 12.70 -9.00
N MET A 239 -3.70 11.89 -8.49
CA MET A 239 -3.81 11.23 -7.18
C MET A 239 -3.99 12.24 -6.04
N SER A 240 -3.36 13.42 -6.14
CA SER A 240 -3.41 14.48 -5.10
C SER A 240 -4.66 15.37 -5.12
N GLN A 241 -5.44 15.36 -6.20
CA GLN A 241 -6.66 16.16 -6.29
C GLN A 241 -7.78 15.47 -5.51
N ARG A 242 -8.23 16.04 -4.39
CA ARG A 242 -9.48 15.64 -3.77
C ARG A 242 -10.63 16.21 -4.59
N ASP A 243 -11.23 15.39 -5.46
CA ASP A 243 -12.52 15.73 -6.03
C ASP A 243 -13.56 15.48 -4.94
N PHE A 244 -13.94 16.54 -4.23
CA PHE A 244 -15.13 16.55 -3.38
C PHE A 244 -16.39 16.63 -4.27
N GLU A 245 -16.60 15.65 -5.14
CA GLU A 245 -17.88 15.45 -5.83
C GLU A 245 -18.72 14.47 -5.00
N GLY A 246 -19.19 14.95 -3.85
CA GLY A 246 -19.98 14.15 -2.90
C GLY A 246 -21.06 14.94 -2.15
N SER A 247 -21.37 16.17 -2.57
CA SER A 247 -22.54 16.91 -2.11
C SER A 247 -23.43 17.22 -3.31
N GLY A 248 -24.19 16.23 -3.75
CA GLY A 248 -25.05 16.38 -4.92
C GLY A 248 -26.03 15.23 -5.10
N THR A 249 -26.82 14.92 -4.08
CA THR A 249 -28.29 14.73 -4.12
C THR A 249 -28.80 14.40 -2.72
#